data_AF-A0AAV0RXH6-F1
#
_entry.id   AF-A0AAV0RXH6-F1
#
_cell.length_a   1.000
_cell.length_b   1.000
_cell.length_c   1.000
_cell.angle_alpha   90.00
_cell.angle_beta   90.00
_cell.angle_gamma   90.00
#
_symmetry.space_group_name_H-M   'P 1'
#
loop_
_entity.id
_entity.type
_entity.pdbx_description
1 polymer ?
#
loop_
_entity_poly.entity_id
_entity_poly.type
_entity_poly.pdbx_seq_one_letter_code
_entity_poly.pdbx_strand_id
1 'polypeptide(L)'
;EHELDLTSKLPDDVVIHLLSFLNLKEAIRTSVLSGRWRDLWKSANLALDFEAEKELLDIYNGWIIFDDHAMVKYRMWYKNAVNGVIKTPDGLSDVKSLRSLRLNCVAVRTDILEHFISSCPLLEELAVARASNSLKKLRVVGSSQSPLRLKYLELRYLDYLKSLEIDHTPCLVRLIYDECLRMEELRVGNCPGLVDLNLGLHSRYNFAFEAFSGCASQLKSLLLKTNSIVSRR
;
A
#
# COMPACT_ATOMS: atom_id res chain seq x y z
N GLU A 1 -0.08 -39.93 -24.53
CA GLU A 1 0.97 -38.98 -24.98
C GLU A 1 1.29 -38.08 -23.79
N HIS A 2 2.55 -37.98 -23.38
CA HIS A 2 2.94 -37.08 -22.30
C HIS A 2 3.01 -35.67 -22.89
N GLU A 3 2.08 -34.81 -22.48
CA GLU A 3 2.11 -33.37 -22.76
C GLU A 3 3.48 -32.85 -22.28
N LEU A 4 4.34 -32.45 -23.22
CA LEU A 4 5.65 -31.88 -22.90
C LEU A 4 5.38 -30.56 -22.16
N ASP A 5 5.71 -30.52 -20.87
CA ASP A 5 5.68 -29.29 -20.09
C ASP A 5 6.78 -28.34 -20.60
N LEU A 6 6.51 -27.63 -21.69
CA LEU A 6 7.42 -26.66 -22.31
C LEU A 6 7.74 -25.50 -21.35
N THR A 7 6.88 -25.25 -20.34
CA THR A 7 7.09 -24.21 -19.33
C THR A 7 8.22 -24.55 -18.36
N SER A 8 8.56 -25.85 -18.23
CA SER A 8 9.71 -26.32 -17.46
C SER A 8 11.05 -26.11 -18.18
N LYS A 9 11.06 -25.91 -19.51
CA LYS A 9 12.28 -25.76 -20.32
C LYS A 9 12.75 -24.32 -20.50
N LEU A 10 11.92 -23.33 -20.16
CA LEU A 10 12.30 -21.91 -20.26
C LEU A 10 13.44 -21.59 -19.29
N PRO A 11 14.41 -20.73 -19.62
CA PRO A 11 15.36 -20.21 -18.64
C PRO A 11 14.69 -19.37 -17.54
N ASP A 12 15.27 -19.35 -16.33
CA ASP A 12 14.68 -18.67 -15.17
C ASP A 12 14.55 -17.15 -15.37
N ASP A 13 15.50 -16.53 -16.05
CA ASP A 13 15.48 -15.12 -16.45
C ASP A 13 14.30 -14.80 -17.39
N VAL A 14 13.99 -15.70 -18.32
CA VAL A 14 12.82 -15.57 -19.20
C VAL A 14 11.52 -15.70 -18.40
N VAL A 15 11.45 -16.65 -17.46
CA VAL A 15 10.28 -16.81 -16.58
C VAL A 15 10.10 -15.58 -15.68
N ILE A 16 11.17 -15.08 -15.06
CA ILE A 16 11.16 -13.87 -14.24
C ILE A 16 10.69 -12.66 -15.06
N HIS A 17 11.15 -12.54 -16.31
CA HIS A 17 10.71 -11.48 -17.21
C HIS A 17 9.21 -11.58 -17.53
N LEU A 18 8.71 -12.78 -17.86
CA LEU A 18 7.28 -13.01 -18.07
C LEU A 18 6.45 -12.68 -16.82
N LEU A 19 6.91 -13.11 -15.64
CA LEU A 19 6.28 -12.84 -14.35
C LEU A 19 6.28 -11.35 -14.00
N SER A 20 7.27 -10.57 -14.45
CA SER A 20 7.33 -9.12 -14.21
C SER A 20 6.23 -8.32 -14.90
N PHE A 21 5.54 -8.92 -15.89
CA PHE A 21 4.36 -8.33 -16.52
C PHE A 21 3.05 -8.65 -15.79
N LEU A 22 3.09 -9.51 -14.76
CA LEU A 22 1.94 -9.96 -14.00
C LEU A 22 1.84 -9.21 -12.66
N ASN A 23 0.62 -9.05 -12.15
CA ASN A 23 0.45 -8.69 -10.73
C ASN A 23 0.74 -9.90 -9.82
N LEU A 24 0.96 -9.67 -8.51
CA LEU A 24 1.30 -10.77 -7.58
C LEU A 24 0.30 -11.93 -7.65
N LYS A 25 -1.01 -11.65 -7.74
CA LYS A 25 -2.06 -12.69 -7.76
C LYS A 25 -1.95 -13.58 -8.99
N GLU A 26 -1.69 -12.98 -10.15
CA GLU A 26 -1.43 -13.69 -11.40
C GLU A 26 -0.12 -14.47 -11.33
N ALA A 27 0.95 -13.85 -10.84
CA ALA A 27 2.25 -14.49 -10.68
C ALA A 27 2.17 -15.71 -9.74
N ILE A 28 1.48 -15.61 -8.59
CA ILE A 28 1.24 -16.75 -7.71
C ILE A 28 0.39 -17.82 -8.41
N ARG A 29 -0.61 -17.47 -9.21
CA ARG A 29 -1.42 -18.44 -9.96
C ARG A 29 -0.58 -19.25 -10.95
N THR A 30 0.47 -18.67 -11.53
CA THR A 30 1.38 -19.42 -12.41
C THR A 30 2.18 -20.51 -11.69
N SER A 31 2.18 -20.53 -10.34
CA SER A 31 2.81 -21.62 -9.57
C SER A 31 2.18 -23.00 -9.80
N VAL A 32 1.01 -23.08 -10.44
CA VAL A 32 0.40 -24.35 -10.88
C VAL A 32 1.01 -24.88 -12.17
N LEU A 33 1.71 -24.05 -12.95
CA LEU A 33 2.34 -24.45 -14.22
C LEU A 33 3.52 -25.38 -13.95
N SER A 34 4.36 -25.06 -12.98
CA SER A 34 5.34 -26.01 -12.42
C SER A 34 5.86 -25.54 -11.06
N GLY A 35 6.46 -26.46 -10.30
CA GLY A 35 7.06 -26.17 -9.00
C GLY A 35 8.12 -25.06 -9.05
N ARG A 36 8.79 -24.87 -10.19
CA ARG A 36 9.80 -23.82 -10.37
C ARG A 36 9.20 -22.40 -10.40
N TRP A 37 8.04 -22.23 -11.02
CA TRP A 37 7.37 -20.92 -11.10
C TRP A 37 6.89 -20.44 -9.72
N ARG A 38 6.72 -21.37 -8.76
CA ARG A 38 6.37 -21.08 -7.36
C ARG A 38 7.43 -20.27 -6.62
N ASP A 39 8.70 -20.38 -6.99
CA ASP A 39 9.78 -19.67 -6.29
C ASP A 39 10.26 -18.45 -7.09
N LEU A 40 10.19 -18.51 -8.42
CA LEU A 40 10.70 -17.44 -9.29
C LEU A 40 9.88 -16.15 -9.23
N TRP A 41 8.57 -16.20 -8.90
CA TRP A 41 7.77 -14.98 -8.76
C TRP A 41 8.29 -14.07 -7.64
N LYS A 42 8.93 -14.62 -6.60
CA LYS A 42 9.54 -13.83 -5.52
C LYS A 42 10.67 -12.91 -6.01
N SER A 43 11.29 -13.27 -7.14
CA SER A 43 12.37 -12.53 -7.78
C SER A 43 11.89 -11.63 -8.93
N ALA A 44 10.63 -11.77 -9.34
CA ALA A 44 10.03 -10.95 -10.38
C ALA A 44 9.68 -9.56 -9.84
N ASN A 45 9.81 -8.54 -10.68
CA ASN A 45 9.45 -7.18 -10.35
C ASN A 45 7.92 -7.05 -10.31
N LEU A 46 7.32 -7.34 -9.16
CA LEU A 46 5.87 -7.45 -9.04
C LEU A 46 5.25 -6.20 -8.44
N ALA A 47 4.03 -5.92 -8.89
CA ALA A 47 3.09 -5.05 -8.20
C ALA A 47 2.16 -5.93 -7.36
N LEU A 48 2.07 -5.61 -6.06
CA LEU A 48 1.16 -6.24 -5.14
C LEU A 48 -0.04 -5.33 -4.98
N ASP A 49 -1.11 -5.63 -5.72
CA ASP A 49 -2.34 -4.85 -5.71
C ASP A 49 -3.48 -5.69 -5.14
N PHE A 50 -3.94 -5.28 -3.96
CA PHE A 50 -5.20 -5.73 -3.41
C PHE A 50 -6.23 -4.63 -3.56
N GLU A 51 -6.83 -4.55 -4.74
CA GLU A 51 -7.98 -3.70 -4.97
C GLU A 51 -9.28 -4.46 -4.64
N ALA A 52 -10.14 -3.84 -3.84
CA ALA A 52 -11.48 -4.33 -3.64
C ALA A 52 -12.27 -4.21 -4.94
N GLU A 53 -13.12 -5.19 -5.24
CA GLU A 53 -14.02 -5.09 -6.40
C GLU A 53 -14.86 -3.81 -6.29
N LYS A 54 -15.16 -3.18 -7.42
CA LYS A 54 -15.94 -1.94 -7.49
C LYS A 54 -17.24 -2.01 -6.69
N GLU A 55 -17.92 -3.17 -6.74
CA GLU A 55 -19.12 -3.45 -5.93
C GLU A 55 -18.89 -3.23 -4.43
N LEU A 56 -17.72 -3.64 -3.90
CA LEU A 56 -17.34 -3.46 -2.49
C LEU A 56 -17.04 -1.99 -2.15
N LEU A 57 -16.45 -1.25 -3.09
CA LEU A 57 -16.21 0.18 -2.95
C LEU A 57 -17.53 0.97 -2.95
N ASP A 58 -18.48 0.58 -3.82
CA ASP A 58 -19.80 1.20 -3.91
C ASP A 58 -20.63 0.95 -2.63
N ILE A 59 -20.52 -0.23 -2.01
CA ILE A 59 -21.11 -0.52 -0.70
C ILE A 59 -20.49 0.33 0.41
N TYR A 60 -19.15 0.38 0.49
CA TYR A 60 -18.46 1.16 1.52
C TYR A 60 -18.76 2.66 1.41
N ASN A 61 -18.84 3.19 0.19
CA ASN A 61 -19.18 4.59 -0.07
C ASN A 61 -20.68 4.90 0.13
N GLY A 62 -21.50 3.91 0.49
CA GLY A 62 -22.94 4.07 0.74
C GLY A 62 -23.79 4.24 -0.53
N TRP A 63 -23.25 3.90 -1.71
CA TRP A 63 -23.97 3.92 -2.99
C TRP A 63 -24.84 2.67 -3.18
N ILE A 64 -24.54 1.59 -2.45
CA ILE A 64 -25.33 0.36 -2.40
C ILE A 64 -25.74 0.09 -0.94
N ILE A 65 -27.03 -0.17 -0.71
CA ILE A 65 -27.54 -0.59 0.60
C ILE A 65 -27.08 -2.02 0.86
N PHE A 66 -26.57 -2.30 2.06
CA PHE A 66 -26.13 -3.63 2.47
C PHE A 66 -27.23 -4.67 2.27
N ASP A 67 -27.00 -5.64 1.38
CA ASP A 67 -27.68 -6.93 1.40
C ASP A 67 -26.74 -8.02 1.95
N ASP A 68 -27.32 -9.14 2.40
CA ASP A 68 -26.57 -10.24 3.00
C ASP A 68 -25.53 -10.85 2.03
N HIS A 69 -25.81 -10.83 0.73
CA HIS A 69 -24.96 -11.43 -0.30
C HIS A 69 -23.67 -10.62 -0.51
N ALA A 70 -23.80 -9.29 -0.55
CA ALA A 70 -22.69 -8.37 -0.68
C ALA A 70 -21.78 -8.39 0.57
N MET A 71 -22.37 -8.57 1.75
CA MET A 71 -21.65 -8.76 3.01
C MET A 71 -20.84 -10.08 3.03
N VAL A 72 -21.39 -11.16 2.44
CA VAL A 72 -20.67 -12.44 2.29
C VAL A 72 -19.51 -12.29 1.32
N LYS A 73 -19.69 -11.66 0.16
CA LYS A 73 -18.60 -11.36 -0.78
C LYS A 73 -17.48 -10.54 -0.13
N TYR A 74 -17.82 -9.47 0.59
CA TYR A 74 -16.85 -8.66 1.35
C TYR A 74 -16.08 -9.51 2.36
N ARG A 75 -16.79 -10.29 3.19
CA ARG A 75 -16.18 -11.16 4.20
C ARG A 75 -15.30 -12.25 3.57
N MET A 76 -15.68 -12.79 2.43
CA MET A 76 -14.89 -13.80 1.71
C MET A 76 -13.65 -13.19 1.06
N TRP A 77 -13.78 -12.06 0.37
CA TRP A 77 -12.65 -11.33 -0.20
C TRP A 77 -11.67 -10.93 0.92
N TYR A 78 -12.18 -10.36 2.02
CA TYR A 78 -11.40 -10.00 3.20
C TYR A 78 -10.68 -11.21 3.79
N LYS A 79 -11.40 -12.32 4.01
CA LYS A 79 -10.81 -13.56 4.52
C LYS A 79 -9.74 -14.09 3.56
N ASN A 80 -9.95 -14.07 2.26
CA ASN A 80 -9.02 -14.66 1.29
C ASN A 80 -7.78 -13.78 1.05
N ALA A 81 -7.94 -12.45 1.00
CA ALA A 81 -6.82 -11.51 0.87
C ALA A 81 -5.90 -11.56 2.11
N VAL A 82 -6.49 -11.53 3.31
CA VAL A 82 -5.76 -11.53 4.59
C VAL A 82 -5.19 -12.92 4.89
N ASN A 83 -5.95 -14.00 4.65
CA ASN A 83 -5.52 -15.35 5.00
C ASN A 83 -4.67 -16.05 3.94
N GLY A 84 -4.69 -15.60 2.69
CA GLY A 84 -4.01 -16.27 1.58
C GLY A 84 -2.60 -15.78 1.30
N VAL A 85 -2.28 -14.52 1.63
CA VAL A 85 -1.01 -13.88 1.24
C VAL A 85 -0.28 -13.23 2.42
N ILE A 86 -1.01 -12.75 3.44
CA ILE A 86 -0.48 -11.85 4.48
C ILE A 86 -0.32 -12.56 5.85
N LYS A 87 -0.50 -13.89 5.92
CA LYS A 87 -0.58 -14.60 7.21
C LYS A 87 0.71 -14.62 8.02
N THR A 88 1.88 -14.52 7.39
CA THR A 88 3.15 -14.46 8.10
C THR A 88 4.17 -13.57 7.37
N PRO A 89 5.02 -12.84 8.10
CA PRO A 89 6.20 -12.18 7.54
C PRO A 89 7.05 -13.14 6.69
N ASP A 90 7.10 -14.42 7.09
CA ASP A 90 7.93 -15.46 6.47
C ASP A 90 7.51 -15.85 5.04
N GLY A 91 6.25 -15.61 4.64
CA GLY A 91 5.79 -15.90 3.27
C GLY A 91 6.21 -14.82 2.26
N LEU A 92 6.52 -13.61 2.76
CA LEU A 92 6.77 -12.40 1.96
C LEU A 92 8.16 -11.79 2.23
N SER A 93 8.89 -12.27 3.23
CA SER A 93 10.27 -11.87 3.59
C SER A 93 11.26 -12.05 2.44
N ASP A 94 10.93 -12.91 1.48
CA ASP A 94 11.76 -13.15 0.29
C ASP A 94 11.46 -12.19 -0.88
N VAL A 95 10.40 -11.36 -0.83
CA VAL A 95 9.99 -10.51 -1.96
C VAL A 95 10.80 -9.20 -1.97
N LYS A 96 12.08 -9.30 -2.32
CA LYS A 96 13.02 -8.16 -2.36
C LYS A 96 12.85 -7.28 -3.61
N SER A 97 12.13 -7.77 -4.61
CA SER A 97 11.91 -7.14 -5.90
C SER A 97 10.67 -6.24 -5.96
N LEU A 98 9.87 -6.18 -4.89
CA LEU A 98 8.60 -5.46 -4.87
C LEU A 98 8.82 -3.95 -5.09
N ARG A 99 8.15 -3.38 -6.10
CA ARG A 99 8.22 -1.94 -6.40
C ARG A 99 6.95 -1.18 -6.10
N SER A 100 5.80 -1.82 -6.18
CA SER A 100 4.50 -1.19 -5.93
C SER A 100 3.69 -2.08 -5.00
N LEU A 101 3.25 -1.50 -3.88
CA LEU A 101 2.40 -2.12 -2.88
C LEU A 101 1.13 -1.28 -2.73
N ARG A 102 0.00 -1.79 -3.22
CA ARG A 102 -1.32 -1.18 -3.11
C ARG A 102 -2.25 -2.08 -2.28
N LEU A 103 -2.80 -1.53 -1.22
CA LEU A 103 -3.63 -2.23 -0.24
C LEU A 103 -4.93 -1.44 -0.04
N ASN A 104 -6.00 -1.84 -0.72
CA ASN A 104 -7.31 -1.19 -0.64
C ASN A 104 -8.34 -2.13 -0.03
N CYS A 105 -8.99 -1.72 1.06
CA CYS A 105 -9.93 -2.52 1.87
C CYS A 105 -9.33 -3.75 2.58
N VAL A 106 -8.00 -3.96 2.56
CA VAL A 106 -7.37 -5.12 3.22
C VAL A 106 -7.12 -4.84 4.69
N ALA A 107 -7.39 -5.82 5.56
CA ALA A 107 -6.88 -5.76 6.91
C ALA A 107 -5.39 -6.08 6.96
N VAL A 108 -4.61 -5.04 7.18
CA VAL A 108 -3.17 -5.17 7.38
C VAL A 108 -2.82 -4.62 8.75
N ARG A 109 -2.06 -5.41 9.51
CA ARG A 109 -1.51 -4.97 10.78
C ARG A 109 -0.31 -4.04 10.53
N THR A 110 -0.05 -3.13 11.46
CA THR A 110 1.08 -2.18 11.36
C THR A 110 2.43 -2.89 11.14
N ASP A 111 2.69 -3.96 11.89
CA ASP A 111 3.95 -4.71 11.83
C ASP A 111 4.24 -5.28 10.44
N ILE A 112 3.19 -5.66 9.71
CA ILE A 112 3.31 -6.18 8.35
C ILE A 112 3.66 -5.06 7.36
N LEU A 113 3.00 -3.90 7.46
CA LEU A 113 3.33 -2.75 6.62
C LEU A 113 4.77 -2.29 6.83
N GLU A 114 5.19 -2.17 8.10
CA GLU A 114 6.56 -1.79 8.45
C GLU A 114 7.58 -2.85 7.99
N HIS A 115 7.21 -4.14 8.02
CA HIS A 115 8.03 -5.21 7.47
C HIS A 115 8.22 -5.05 5.95
N PHE A 116 7.19 -4.74 5.16
CA PHE A 116 7.34 -4.47 3.74
C PHE A 116 8.21 -3.24 3.45
N ILE A 117 8.03 -2.16 4.22
CA ILE A 117 8.84 -0.94 4.08
C ILE A 117 10.32 -1.24 4.35
N SER A 118 10.62 -2.07 5.35
CA SER A 118 12.00 -2.42 5.73
C SER A 118 12.63 -3.53 4.88
N SER A 119 11.83 -4.46 4.36
CA SER A 119 12.32 -5.65 3.64
C SER A 119 12.35 -5.49 2.12
N CYS A 120 11.64 -4.50 1.56
CA CYS A 120 11.57 -4.26 0.12
C CYS A 120 12.38 -3.00 -0.27
N PRO A 121 13.70 -3.12 -0.53
CA PRO A 121 14.56 -1.96 -0.81
C PRO A 121 14.25 -1.26 -2.15
N LEU A 122 13.51 -1.93 -3.04
CA LEU A 122 13.10 -1.38 -4.33
C LEU A 122 11.70 -0.78 -4.31
N LEU A 123 11.03 -0.71 -3.16
CA LEU A 123 9.67 -0.19 -3.08
C LEU A 123 9.63 1.30 -3.48
N GLU A 124 8.96 1.60 -4.59
CA GLU A 124 8.79 2.94 -5.16
C GLU A 124 7.40 3.50 -4.87
N GLU A 125 6.41 2.64 -4.65
CA GLU A 125 5.03 3.04 -4.39
C GLU A 125 4.41 2.25 -3.25
N LEU A 126 3.79 2.97 -2.33
CA LEU A 126 2.98 2.44 -1.23
C LEU A 126 1.64 3.17 -1.21
N ALA A 127 0.56 2.48 -1.54
CA ALA A 127 -0.80 2.98 -1.40
C ALA A 127 -1.57 2.12 -0.40
N VAL A 128 -2.17 2.75 0.62
CA VAL A 128 -3.02 2.08 1.60
C VAL A 128 -4.33 2.84 1.71
N ALA A 129 -5.44 2.18 1.38
CA ALA A 129 -6.76 2.77 1.40
C ALA A 129 -7.74 1.88 2.17
N ARG A 130 -8.64 2.48 2.95
CA ARG A 130 -9.75 1.78 3.64
C ARG A 130 -9.27 0.56 4.46
N ALA A 131 -8.09 0.66 5.06
CA ALA A 131 -7.48 -0.46 5.78
C ALA A 131 -8.11 -0.68 7.17
N SER A 132 -7.80 -1.83 7.77
CA SER A 132 -8.27 -2.27 9.08
C SER A 132 -8.16 -1.21 10.19
N ASN A 133 -9.10 -1.30 11.14
CA ASN A 133 -9.13 -0.53 12.39
C ASN A 133 -7.93 -0.78 13.34
N SER A 134 -7.06 -1.73 13.02
CA SER A 134 -5.82 -2.00 13.76
C SER A 134 -4.70 -1.00 13.48
N LEU A 135 -4.70 -0.36 12.29
CA LEU A 135 -3.63 0.55 11.88
C LEU A 135 -3.78 1.91 12.56
N LYS A 136 -3.19 2.04 13.75
CA LYS A 136 -3.25 3.27 14.57
C LYS A 136 -2.04 4.18 14.37
N LYS A 137 -0.89 3.58 14.07
CA LYS A 137 0.37 4.25 13.83
C LYS A 137 1.03 3.64 12.59
N LEU A 138 1.64 4.47 11.77
CA LEU A 138 2.43 4.06 10.62
C LEU A 138 3.74 4.85 10.61
N ARG A 139 4.86 4.12 10.50
CA ARG A 139 6.18 4.72 10.32
C ARG A 139 6.72 4.35 8.95
N VAL A 140 6.96 5.37 8.13
CA VAL A 140 7.63 5.26 6.83
C VAL A 140 8.99 5.92 6.97
N VAL A 141 9.88 5.23 7.69
CA VAL A 141 11.17 5.77 8.11
C VAL A 141 12.29 4.92 7.55
N GLY A 142 13.14 5.53 6.72
CA GLY A 142 14.38 4.92 6.26
C GLY A 142 15.48 4.99 7.33
N SER A 143 16.66 4.48 6.99
CA SER A 143 17.86 4.73 7.80
C SER A 143 18.91 5.44 6.96
N SER A 144 19.86 6.15 7.59
CA SER A 144 20.96 6.80 6.86
C SER A 144 21.83 5.82 6.05
N GLN A 145 21.86 4.54 6.44
CA GLN A 145 22.59 3.49 5.73
C GLN A 145 21.72 2.76 4.68
N SER A 146 20.39 2.91 4.76
CA SER A 146 19.41 2.27 3.87
C SER A 146 18.22 3.21 3.63
N PRO A 147 18.38 4.28 2.83
CA PRO A 147 17.29 5.20 2.55
C PRO A 147 16.22 4.51 1.71
N LEU A 148 14.94 4.83 1.99
CA LEU A 148 13.84 4.29 1.21
C LEU A 148 13.84 4.87 -0.21
N ARG A 149 13.59 4.02 -1.21
CA ARG A 149 13.39 4.41 -2.61
C ARG A 149 11.96 4.83 -2.93
N LEU A 150 11.13 4.94 -1.91
CA LEU A 150 9.72 5.28 -2.02
C LEU A 150 9.57 6.65 -2.68
N LYS A 151 8.82 6.71 -3.78
CA LYS A 151 8.51 7.92 -4.56
C LYS A 151 7.09 8.39 -4.33
N TYR A 152 6.16 7.44 -4.15
CA TYR A 152 4.73 7.71 -4.04
C TYR A 152 4.19 7.07 -2.76
N LEU A 153 3.68 7.90 -1.85
CA LEU A 153 2.96 7.44 -0.66
C LEU A 153 1.53 7.96 -0.69
N GLU A 154 0.57 7.05 -0.68
CA GLU A 154 -0.85 7.37 -0.72
C GLU A 154 -1.59 6.68 0.41
N LEU A 155 -2.22 7.45 1.28
CA LEU A 155 -2.94 6.99 2.47
C LEU A 155 -4.33 7.59 2.45
N ARG A 156 -5.38 6.77 2.28
CA ARG A 156 -6.76 7.25 2.16
C ARG A 156 -7.75 6.50 3.03
N TYR A 157 -8.75 7.19 3.56
CA TYR A 157 -9.85 6.54 4.30
C TYR A 157 -9.31 5.67 5.47
N LEU A 158 -8.27 6.15 6.17
CA LEU A 158 -7.65 5.47 7.29
C LEU A 158 -8.16 6.05 8.61
N ASP A 159 -9.45 5.83 8.89
CA ASP A 159 -10.17 6.47 10.00
C ASP A 159 -9.61 6.17 11.39
N TYR A 160 -8.77 5.17 11.53
CA TYR A 160 -8.16 4.77 12.80
C TYR A 160 -6.69 5.19 12.93
N LEU A 161 -6.07 5.69 11.85
CA LEU A 161 -4.69 6.16 11.89
C LEU A 161 -4.63 7.50 12.63
N LYS A 162 -3.82 7.52 13.69
CA LYS A 162 -3.63 8.67 14.58
C LYS A 162 -2.25 9.29 14.45
N SER A 163 -1.24 8.47 14.12
CA SER A 163 0.16 8.89 14.06
C SER A 163 0.78 8.44 12.74
N LEU A 164 1.33 9.40 11.99
CA LEU A 164 2.09 9.17 10.78
C LEU A 164 3.45 9.85 10.88
N GLU A 165 4.50 9.05 10.77
CA GLU A 165 5.90 9.51 10.79
C GLU A 165 6.54 9.15 9.45
N ILE A 166 7.00 10.16 8.73
CA ILE A 166 7.72 10.01 7.46
C ILE A 166 9.06 10.70 7.64
N ASP A 167 10.15 9.95 7.51
CA ASP A 167 11.49 10.50 7.67
C ASP A 167 12.54 9.68 6.92
N HIS A 168 13.69 10.29 6.62
CA HIS A 168 14.76 9.65 5.84
C HIS A 168 14.25 9.02 4.52
N THR A 169 13.38 9.75 3.79
CA THR A 169 12.80 9.34 2.51
C THR A 169 13.19 10.32 1.38
N PRO A 170 14.47 10.33 0.96
CA PRO A 170 14.99 11.35 0.05
C PRO A 170 14.34 11.31 -1.35
N CYS A 171 13.82 10.14 -1.75
CA CYS A 171 13.19 9.93 -3.06
C CYS A 171 11.69 10.23 -3.09
N LEU A 172 11.06 10.57 -1.96
CA LEU A 172 9.61 10.75 -1.89
C LEU A 172 9.22 12.00 -2.69
N VAL A 173 8.47 11.82 -3.77
CA VAL A 173 8.03 12.88 -4.69
C VAL A 173 6.65 13.39 -4.34
N ARG A 174 5.76 12.46 -3.96
CA ARG A 174 4.35 12.74 -3.70
C ARG A 174 3.88 12.07 -2.41
N LEU A 175 3.20 12.85 -1.59
CA LEU A 175 2.49 12.39 -0.40
C LEU A 175 1.01 12.77 -0.52
N ILE A 176 0.15 11.77 -0.48
CA ILE A 176 -1.29 11.94 -0.33
C ILE A 176 -1.73 11.34 1.00
N TYR A 177 -2.32 12.16 1.85
CA TYR A 177 -3.03 11.74 3.04
C TYR A 177 -4.41 12.37 2.99
N ASP A 178 -5.45 11.59 2.70
CA ASP A 178 -6.78 12.14 2.36
C ASP A 178 -7.93 11.36 3.02
N GLU A 179 -9.02 12.04 3.33
CA GLU A 179 -10.22 11.43 3.94
C GLU A 179 -9.92 10.61 5.21
N CYS A 180 -9.00 11.07 6.06
CA CYS A 180 -8.63 10.40 7.30
C CYS A 180 -9.02 11.26 8.52
N LEU A 181 -9.91 10.73 9.37
CA LEU A 181 -10.65 11.55 10.33
C LEU A 181 -10.00 11.75 11.70
N ARG A 182 -8.98 10.96 12.07
CA ARG A 182 -8.49 10.86 13.46
C ARG A 182 -7.01 11.18 13.64
N MET A 183 -6.42 11.93 12.71
CA MET A 183 -5.01 12.31 12.84
C MET A 183 -4.77 13.13 14.11
N GLU A 184 -3.82 12.68 14.93
CA GLU A 184 -3.38 13.33 16.17
C GLU A 184 -1.94 13.83 16.04
N GLU A 185 -1.11 13.13 15.26
CA GLU A 185 0.31 13.40 15.10
C GLU A 185 0.76 13.15 13.65
N LEU A 186 1.29 14.17 13.00
CA LEU A 186 1.90 14.08 11.68
C LEU A 186 3.32 14.65 11.75
N ARG A 187 4.31 13.87 11.31
CA ARG A 187 5.70 14.34 11.16
C ARG A 187 6.19 14.02 9.75
N VAL A 188 6.58 15.05 9.02
CA VAL A 188 7.29 14.93 7.74
C VAL A 188 8.69 15.52 7.95
N GLY A 189 9.67 14.64 8.14
CA GLY A 189 11.07 14.98 8.36
C GLY A 189 11.82 15.17 7.05
N ASN A 190 12.98 14.52 6.93
CA ASN A 190 13.90 14.65 5.81
C ASN A 190 13.34 14.04 4.50
N CYS A 191 12.60 14.87 3.75
CA CYS A 191 11.98 14.54 2.46
C CYS A 191 12.30 15.60 1.40
N PRO A 192 13.58 15.78 1.01
CA PRO A 192 14.01 16.83 0.08
C PRO A 192 13.39 16.70 -1.33
N GLY A 193 13.02 15.49 -1.74
CA GLY A 193 12.38 15.23 -3.03
C GLY A 193 10.89 15.58 -3.09
N LEU A 194 10.25 15.92 -1.95
CA LEU A 194 8.81 16.06 -1.87
C LEU A 194 8.35 17.34 -2.56
N VAL A 195 7.62 17.20 -3.67
CA VAL A 195 7.16 18.33 -4.48
C VAL A 195 5.64 18.43 -4.54
N ASP A 196 4.92 17.35 -4.24
CA ASP A 196 3.47 17.29 -4.31
C ASP A 196 2.89 16.75 -3.00
N LEU A 197 2.20 17.62 -2.27
CA LEU A 197 1.65 17.33 -0.95
C LEU A 197 0.14 17.57 -0.94
N ASN A 198 -0.63 16.51 -0.68
CA ASN A 198 -2.08 16.58 -0.49
C ASN A 198 -2.43 16.10 0.92
N LEU A 199 -2.97 17.00 1.74
CA LEU A 199 -3.39 16.73 3.10
C LEU A 199 -4.89 17.06 3.27
N GLY A 200 -5.72 16.03 3.31
CA GLY A 200 -7.10 16.07 3.79
C GLY A 200 -7.16 15.79 5.28
N LEU A 201 -7.02 16.84 6.08
CA LEU A 201 -7.05 16.76 7.54
C LEU A 201 -8.42 17.21 8.03
N HIS A 202 -9.11 16.39 8.82
CA HIS A 202 -10.34 16.84 9.45
C HIS A 202 -10.05 17.59 10.75
N SER A 203 -10.62 18.80 10.87
CA SER A 203 -10.83 19.60 12.08
C SER A 203 -9.63 19.99 12.96
N ARG A 204 -8.39 19.57 12.67
CA ARG A 204 -7.17 19.98 13.41
C ARG A 204 -6.01 20.37 12.49
N TYR A 205 -6.12 21.52 11.82
CA TYR A 205 -5.12 21.99 10.85
C TYR A 205 -3.85 22.57 11.48
N ASN A 206 -3.87 22.93 12.77
CA ASN A 206 -2.75 23.65 13.40
C ASN A 206 -1.44 22.86 13.40
N PHE A 207 -1.49 21.53 13.55
CA PHE A 207 -0.28 20.70 13.49
C PHE A 207 0.18 20.41 12.04
N ALA A 208 -0.67 20.65 11.04
CA ALA A 208 -0.34 20.38 9.64
C ALA A 208 0.83 21.26 9.18
N PHE A 209 0.76 22.55 9.48
CA PHE A 209 1.77 23.53 9.05
C PHE A 209 3.15 23.26 9.68
N GLU A 210 3.18 22.85 10.94
CA GLU A 210 4.43 22.42 11.57
C GLU A 210 4.98 21.15 10.90
N ALA A 211 4.09 20.20 10.57
CA ALA A 211 4.48 18.89 10.08
C ALA A 211 5.24 18.91 8.74
N PHE A 212 4.93 19.83 7.83
CA PHE A 212 5.61 19.95 6.52
C PHE A 212 6.50 21.20 6.41
N SER A 213 6.73 21.92 7.51
CA SER A 213 7.59 23.11 7.53
C SER A 213 9.00 22.82 6.99
N GLY A 214 9.55 21.64 7.30
CA GLY A 214 10.87 21.18 6.84
C GLY A 214 10.96 20.89 5.34
N CYS A 215 9.83 20.77 4.65
CA CYS A 215 9.77 20.58 3.21
C CYS A 215 9.04 21.68 2.44
N ALA A 216 8.65 22.77 3.12
CA ALA A 216 7.82 23.82 2.53
C ALA A 216 8.48 24.55 1.34
N SER A 217 9.81 24.70 1.35
CA SER A 217 10.55 25.46 0.34
C SER A 217 10.67 24.75 -1.01
N GLN A 218 10.57 23.41 -1.04
CA GLN A 218 10.65 22.63 -2.29
C GLN A 218 9.29 22.25 -2.88
N LEU A 219 8.19 22.43 -2.15
CA LEU A 219 6.85 22.08 -2.62
C LEU A 219 6.46 22.89 -3.87
N LYS A 220 5.99 22.18 -4.90
CA LYS A 220 5.45 22.76 -6.14
C LYS A 220 3.92 22.74 -6.15
N SER A 221 3.35 21.75 -5.47
CA SER A 221 1.91 21.54 -5.33
C SER A 221 1.60 21.28 -3.87
N LEU A 222 0.65 22.06 -3.33
CA LEU A 222 0.12 21.90 -1.99
C LEU A 222 -1.41 21.95 -2.07
N LEU A 223 -2.06 20.84 -1.75
CA LEU A 223 -3.50 20.77 -1.60
C LEU A 223 -3.84 20.52 -0.13
N LEU A 224 -4.51 21.48 0.50
CA LEU A 224 -5.05 21.34 1.84
C LEU A 224 -6.57 21.23 1.73
N LYS A 225 -7.11 20.03 1.92
CA LYS A 225 -8.55 19.83 1.96
C LYS A 225 -9.04 19.98 3.38
N THR A 226 -9.99 20.90 3.55
CA THR A 226 -10.67 21.14 4.82
C THR A 226 -12.12 20.72 4.65
N ASN A 227 -12.48 19.56 5.16
CA ASN A 227 -13.90 19.19 5.22
C ASN A 227 -14.47 19.89 6.45
N SER A 228 -14.96 21.12 6.24
CA SER A 228 -15.96 21.70 7.14
C SER A 228 -17.15 20.76 7.11
N ILE A 229 -17.35 20.00 8.19
CA ILE A 229 -18.62 19.35 8.46
C ILE A 229 -19.64 20.49 8.51
N VAL A 230 -20.31 20.77 7.40
CA VAL A 230 -21.58 21.49 7.45
C VAL A 230 -22.48 20.53 8.21
N SER A 231 -22.74 20.85 9.47
CA SER A 231 -23.74 20.15 10.24
C SER A 231 -25.04 20.25 9.46
N ARG A 232 -25.47 19.13 8.86
CA ARG A 232 -26.86 18.99 8.46
C ARG A 232 -27.64 18.91 9.77
N ARG A 233 -28.24 20.06 10.13
CA ARG A 233 -29.31 20.15 11.12
C ARG A 233 -30.46 19.24 10.73
#